data_AF-A0A938B5Y5-F1
#
_entry.id   AF-A0A938B5Y5-F1
#
_cell.length_a   1.000
_cell.length_b   1.000
_cell.length_c   1.000
_cell.angle_alpha   90.00
_cell.angle_beta   90.00
_cell.angle_gamma   90.00
#
_symmetry.space_group_name_H-M   'P 1'
#
loop_
_entity.id
_entity.type
_entity.pdbx_description
1 polymer ?
#
loop_
_entity_poly.entity_id
_entity_poly.type
_entity_poly.pdbx_seq_one_letter_code
_entity_poly.pdbx_strand_id
1 'polypeptide(L)'
;MKEMRDGISQAELAIRPHHLLGTVCTLGGVECPLLGRDRSNYILEQVSHDATLRIKLVSNADEVAYFREMQPEDYAQMDTQEIFNRKRDLDVLQKLGLVPGAIQRARYLYTLLFERIKTPQGICAYDHKPKALVSEANTPGWEGCSHANSGAYENIRAKGFAAVVYMRSEEERKRYKEISVAETYDSERLYIRSHHLMCMACYYNGGKGNVPRENDNLYEAIKRIQENPDTEITLVEGCCMLCDPCDGYDPKTNRCVHDGGLIRDYKKDLDVFQKLGLMPGATMKAKELYDLLFERILSTRDVCGYGDGIVTSHEWSICGGPEGNEGYRKTIESGIFSRA
;
A
#
# COMPACT_ATOMS: atom_id res chain seq x y z
N MET A 1 15.54 -15.51 15.02
CA MET A 1 14.89 -14.88 13.84
C MET A 1 15.89 -13.93 13.22
N LYS A 2 16.09 -13.96 11.90
CA LYS A 2 16.97 -12.99 11.21
C LYS A 2 16.28 -11.64 11.25
N GLU A 3 16.80 -10.70 12.03
CA GLU A 3 16.24 -9.36 12.13
C GLU A 3 16.57 -8.57 10.86
N MET A 4 15.53 -8.05 10.21
CA MET A 4 15.67 -7.25 8.99
C MET A 4 15.74 -5.77 9.37
N ARG A 5 16.84 -5.10 9.02
CA ARG A 5 17.14 -3.72 9.46
C ARG A 5 16.49 -2.64 8.59
N ASP A 6 15.78 -3.04 7.55
CA ASP A 6 15.19 -2.23 6.49
C ASP A 6 13.65 -2.15 6.61
N GLY A 7 13.11 -2.10 7.83
CA GLY A 7 11.67 -1.94 8.09
C GLY A 7 11.13 -0.55 7.69
N ILE A 8 9.80 -0.39 7.61
CA ILE A 8 9.15 0.86 7.14
C ILE A 8 9.44 2.09 8.02
N SER A 9 9.93 1.91 9.24
CA SER A 9 10.25 2.99 10.20
C SER A 9 11.49 3.82 9.85
N GLN A 10 12.22 3.47 8.80
CA GLN A 10 13.39 4.22 8.33
C GLN A 10 13.17 4.62 6.87
N ALA A 11 13.60 5.83 6.50
CA ALA A 11 13.50 6.34 5.14
C ALA A 11 14.88 6.42 4.48
N GLU A 12 14.96 6.06 3.21
CA GLU A 12 16.13 6.27 2.36
C GLU A 12 16.06 7.59 1.61
N LEU A 13 14.85 8.11 1.40
CA LEU A 13 14.61 9.34 0.66
C LEU A 13 13.72 10.29 1.46
N ALA A 14 14.09 11.58 1.49
CA ALA A 14 13.25 12.64 2.04
C ALA A 14 12.86 13.63 0.94
N ILE A 15 11.56 13.95 0.84
CA ILE A 15 11.01 14.93 -0.11
C ILE A 15 9.93 15.78 0.54
N ARG A 16 9.67 16.97 0.01
CA ARG A 16 8.47 17.74 0.37
C ARG A 16 7.22 17.08 -0.24
N PRO A 17 6.08 17.04 0.43
CA PRO A 17 4.85 16.43 -0.10
C PRO A 17 4.47 16.88 -1.52
N HIS A 18 4.56 18.17 -1.83
CA HIS A 18 4.22 18.67 -3.17
C HIS A 18 5.17 18.18 -4.28
N HIS A 19 6.36 17.67 -3.94
CA HIS A 19 7.27 17.06 -4.91
C HIS A 19 6.67 15.80 -5.55
N LEU A 20 5.75 15.09 -4.86
CA LEU A 20 5.02 13.96 -5.43
C LEU A 20 4.22 14.35 -6.68
N LEU A 21 3.64 15.55 -6.71
CA LEU A 21 2.95 16.05 -7.91
C LEU A 21 3.98 16.46 -8.97
N GLY A 22 5.08 17.08 -8.54
CA GLY A 22 6.15 17.53 -9.43
C GLY A 22 6.76 16.40 -10.26
N THR A 23 6.99 15.23 -9.67
CA THR A 23 7.51 14.05 -10.37
C THR A 23 6.52 13.52 -11.41
N VAL A 24 5.23 13.47 -11.07
CA VAL A 24 4.16 13.05 -11.99
C VAL A 24 4.03 14.02 -13.17
N CYS A 25 4.05 15.33 -12.91
CA CYS A 25 4.05 16.34 -13.97
C CYS A 25 5.30 16.21 -14.87
N THR A 26 6.47 15.93 -14.30
CA THR A 26 7.71 15.71 -15.05
C THR A 26 7.60 14.54 -16.00
N LEU A 27 7.06 13.40 -15.55
CA LEU A 27 6.75 12.28 -16.44
C LEU A 27 5.72 12.63 -17.52
N GLY A 28 4.83 13.57 -17.23
CA GLY A 28 3.86 14.14 -18.17
C GLY A 28 4.46 15.11 -19.20
N GLY A 29 5.78 15.33 -19.16
CA GLY A 29 6.52 16.11 -20.16
C GLY A 29 6.67 17.60 -19.82
N VAL A 30 6.34 18.03 -18.59
CA VAL A 30 6.53 19.43 -18.16
C VAL A 30 7.54 19.51 -17.03
N GLU A 31 8.47 20.46 -17.10
CA GLU A 31 9.42 20.69 -16.01
C GLU A 31 8.73 21.41 -14.86
N CYS A 32 8.65 20.78 -13.70
CA CYS A 32 8.05 21.39 -12.52
C CYS A 32 8.97 22.52 -11.98
N PRO A 33 8.54 23.79 -12.00
CA PRO A 33 9.38 24.92 -11.57
C PRO A 33 9.71 24.88 -10.07
N LEU A 34 8.98 24.08 -9.28
CA LEU A 34 9.14 23.97 -7.83
C LEU A 34 10.11 22.85 -7.41
N LEU A 35 10.38 21.90 -8.31
CA LEU A 35 11.21 20.73 -8.02
C LEU A 35 12.55 20.78 -8.76
N GLY A 36 12.55 21.36 -9.97
CA GLY A 36 13.70 21.31 -10.88
C GLY A 36 13.89 19.95 -11.52
N ARG A 37 14.48 19.94 -12.72
CA ARG A 37 14.68 18.72 -13.53
C ARG A 37 15.53 17.66 -12.83
N ASP A 38 16.69 18.03 -12.30
CA ASP A 38 17.65 17.07 -11.74
C ASP A 38 17.09 16.34 -10.53
N ARG A 39 16.44 17.08 -9.62
CA ARG A 39 15.82 16.47 -8.44
C ARG A 39 14.63 15.59 -8.82
N SER A 40 13.83 16.01 -9.80
CA SER A 40 12.71 15.19 -10.31
C SER A 40 13.20 13.88 -10.90
N ASN A 41 14.21 13.94 -11.78
CA ASN A 41 14.82 12.77 -12.41
C ASN A 41 15.42 11.83 -11.38
N TYR A 42 16.13 12.37 -10.37
CA TYR A 42 16.65 11.57 -9.28
C TYR A 42 15.55 10.82 -8.54
N ILE A 43 14.46 11.50 -8.13
CA ILE A 43 13.35 10.84 -7.43
C ILE A 43 12.72 9.76 -8.32
N LEU A 44 12.46 10.08 -9.61
CA LEU A 44 11.86 9.16 -10.58
C LEU A 44 12.72 7.92 -10.82
N GLU A 45 14.04 8.07 -10.92
CA GLU A 45 14.99 6.97 -11.03
C GLU A 45 14.90 6.04 -9.81
N GLN A 46 14.88 6.59 -8.59
CA GLN A 46 14.80 5.78 -7.37
C GLN A 46 13.47 5.00 -7.29
N VAL A 47 12.34 5.67 -7.50
CA VAL A 47 11.01 5.05 -7.31
C VAL A 47 10.67 4.01 -8.39
N SER A 48 11.29 4.11 -9.57
CA SER A 48 11.06 3.19 -10.70
C SER A 48 11.89 1.90 -10.63
N HIS A 49 12.95 1.86 -9.81
CA HIS A 49 13.86 0.71 -9.70
C HIS A 49 13.78 -0.03 -8.37
N ASP A 50 13.43 0.66 -7.29
CA ASP A 50 13.39 0.08 -5.94
C ASP A 50 11.94 -0.02 -5.43
N ALA A 51 11.42 -1.25 -5.45
CA ALA A 51 10.10 -1.61 -4.95
C ALA A 51 9.93 -1.33 -3.43
N THR A 52 11.04 -1.29 -2.70
CA THR A 52 11.08 -1.18 -1.24
C THR A 52 11.36 0.23 -0.75
N LEU A 53 11.65 1.18 -1.64
CA LEU A 53 12.02 2.55 -1.30
C LEU A 53 11.02 3.19 -0.34
N ARG A 54 11.51 3.67 0.81
CA ARG A 54 10.74 4.39 1.83
C ARG A 54 11.05 5.87 1.75
N ILE A 55 9.99 6.66 1.69
CA ILE A 55 10.02 8.10 1.52
C ILE A 55 9.49 8.75 2.79
N LYS A 56 10.28 9.64 3.38
CA LYS A 56 9.85 10.58 4.43
C LYS A 56 9.31 11.86 3.79
N LEU A 57 8.08 12.22 4.16
CA LEU A 57 7.48 13.49 3.76
C LEU A 57 7.89 14.60 4.73
N VAL A 58 8.78 15.49 4.31
CA VAL A 58 9.28 16.60 5.15
C VAL A 58 8.50 17.88 4.88
N SER A 59 8.20 18.65 5.92
CA SER A 59 7.52 19.94 5.80
C SER A 59 7.92 20.84 6.96
N ASN A 60 8.10 22.13 6.67
CA ASN A 60 8.40 23.17 7.67
C ASN A 60 7.11 23.80 8.23
N ALA A 61 5.99 23.08 8.21
CA ALA A 61 4.69 23.59 8.64
C ALA A 61 4.68 24.10 10.10
N ASP A 62 5.50 23.49 10.95
CA ASP A 62 5.62 23.83 12.38
C ASP A 62 6.90 24.62 12.71
N GLU A 63 7.59 25.13 11.69
CA GLU A 63 8.80 25.96 11.86
C GLU A 63 8.49 27.46 11.78
N VAL A 64 7.23 27.84 12.06
CA VAL A 64 6.79 29.24 12.04
C VAL A 64 7.06 29.86 13.41
N ALA A 65 7.90 30.90 13.44
CA ALA A 65 8.20 31.63 14.66
C ALA A 65 6.92 32.21 15.29
N TYR A 66 6.89 32.24 16.63
CA TYR A 66 5.81 32.89 17.36
C TYR A 66 5.84 34.40 17.10
N PHE A 67 4.68 35.04 16.89
CA PHE A 67 4.62 36.43 16.42
C PHE A 67 5.36 37.45 17.30
N ARG A 68 5.56 37.16 18.61
CA ARG A 68 6.31 38.05 19.52
C ARG A 68 7.82 38.00 19.31
N GLU A 69 8.32 36.98 18.62
CA GLU A 69 9.73 36.82 18.27
C GLU A 69 10.04 37.42 16.90
N MET A 70 9.01 37.85 16.16
CA MET A 70 9.13 38.43 14.83
C MET A 70 9.14 39.96 14.87
N GLN A 71 10.04 40.56 14.09
CA GLN A 71 10.07 41.98 13.78
C GLN A 71 9.41 42.25 12.42
N PRO A 72 8.97 43.49 12.14
CA PRO A 72 8.44 43.86 10.82
C PRO A 72 9.38 43.51 9.65
N GLU A 73 10.69 43.62 9.85
CA GLU A 73 11.70 43.28 8.86
C GLU A 73 11.72 41.78 8.53
N ASP A 74 11.42 40.90 9.49
CA ASP A 74 11.34 39.45 9.27
C ASP A 74 10.20 39.10 8.31
N TYR A 75 9.06 39.79 8.44
CA TYR A 75 7.93 39.63 7.51
C TYR A 75 8.27 40.14 6.10
N ALA A 76 9.03 41.23 5.99
CA ALA A 76 9.44 41.80 4.71
C ALA A 76 10.45 40.92 3.96
N GLN A 77 11.21 40.08 4.67
CA GLN A 77 12.22 39.16 4.12
C GLN A 77 11.68 37.76 3.82
N MET A 78 10.40 37.48 4.11
CA MET A 78 9.84 36.16 3.87
C MET A 78 9.86 35.79 2.38
N ASP A 79 10.32 34.56 2.10
CA ASP A 79 10.18 33.97 0.77
C ASP A 79 8.71 33.57 0.53
N THR A 80 8.05 34.33 -0.33
CA THR A 80 6.65 34.09 -0.72
C THR A 80 6.49 32.72 -1.40
N GLN A 81 7.49 32.25 -2.13
CA GLN A 81 7.45 30.93 -2.74
C GLN A 81 7.44 29.83 -1.70
N GLU A 82 8.22 29.97 -0.63
CA GLU A 82 8.30 29.00 0.45
C GLU A 82 7.05 28.99 1.32
N ILE A 83 6.44 30.15 1.59
CA ILE A 83 5.12 30.22 2.23
C ILE A 83 4.09 29.42 1.43
N PHE A 84 4.08 29.61 0.11
CA PHE A 84 3.16 28.89 -0.75
C PHE A 84 3.48 27.40 -0.81
N ASN A 85 4.76 27.01 -0.90
CA ASN A 85 5.18 25.61 -0.87
C ASN A 85 4.74 24.92 0.43
N ARG A 86 4.84 25.61 1.58
CA ARG A 86 4.30 25.11 2.85
C ARG A 86 2.80 24.86 2.78
N LYS A 87 2.02 25.77 2.18
CA LYS A 87 0.59 25.54 1.94
C LYS A 87 0.36 24.33 1.02
N ARG A 88 1.10 24.21 -0.09
CA ARG A 88 0.99 23.06 -1.01
C ARG A 88 1.27 21.75 -0.29
N ASP A 89 2.29 21.72 0.56
CA ASP A 89 2.62 20.56 1.35
C ASP A 89 1.48 20.15 2.28
N LEU A 90 0.88 21.11 2.98
CA LEU A 90 -0.27 20.87 3.84
C LEU A 90 -1.50 20.44 3.05
N ASP A 91 -1.79 21.03 1.87
CA ASP A 91 -2.90 20.62 1.01
C ASP A 91 -2.70 19.17 0.53
N VAL A 92 -1.49 18.79 0.16
CA VAL A 92 -1.15 17.41 -0.23
C VAL A 92 -1.30 16.47 0.96
N LEU A 93 -0.67 16.77 2.09
CA LEU A 93 -0.74 15.95 3.31
C LEU A 93 -2.18 15.75 3.78
N GLN A 94 -2.98 16.81 3.82
CA GLN A 94 -4.40 16.75 4.16
C GLN A 94 -5.17 15.82 3.21
N LYS A 95 -5.00 15.99 1.89
CA LYS A 95 -5.70 15.15 0.90
C LYS A 95 -5.24 13.70 0.96
N LEU A 96 -3.98 13.44 1.25
CA LEU A 96 -3.44 12.10 1.47
C LEU A 96 -3.83 11.53 2.85
N GLY A 97 -4.32 12.33 3.79
CA GLY A 97 -4.57 11.89 5.16
C GLY A 97 -3.29 11.52 5.91
N LEU A 98 -2.20 12.23 5.62
CA LEU A 98 -0.87 12.05 6.22
C LEU A 98 -0.45 13.30 6.99
N VAL A 99 0.60 13.17 7.81
CA VAL A 99 1.17 14.28 8.60
C VAL A 99 2.64 14.52 8.23
N PRO A 100 3.19 15.71 8.52
CA PRO A 100 4.63 15.95 8.38
C PRO A 100 5.45 14.87 9.11
N GLY A 101 6.49 14.37 8.46
CA GLY A 101 7.37 13.32 8.97
C GLY A 101 6.90 11.89 8.68
N ALA A 102 5.70 11.69 8.12
CA ALA A 102 5.22 10.37 7.72
C ALA A 102 6.23 9.67 6.79
N ILE A 103 6.51 8.39 7.07
CA ILE A 103 7.39 7.53 6.26
C ILE A 103 6.53 6.45 5.64
N GLN A 104 6.52 6.37 4.32
CA GLN A 104 5.75 5.37 3.58
C GLN A 104 6.53 4.86 2.37
N ARG A 105 6.14 3.71 1.84
CA ARG A 105 6.73 3.21 0.59
C ARG A 105 6.34 4.07 -0.60
N ALA A 106 7.22 4.17 -1.59
CA ALA A 106 6.94 4.91 -2.81
C ALA A 106 5.62 4.47 -3.46
N ARG A 107 5.43 3.15 -3.66
CA ARG A 107 4.19 2.60 -4.23
C ARG A 107 2.94 3.01 -3.47
N TYR A 108 3.01 3.01 -2.14
CA TYR A 108 1.90 3.47 -1.29
C TYR A 108 1.54 4.93 -1.57
N LEU A 109 2.55 5.81 -1.53
CA LEU A 109 2.35 7.25 -1.73
C LEU A 109 1.75 7.57 -3.10
N TYR A 110 2.21 6.93 -4.18
CA TYR A 110 1.69 7.19 -5.52
C TYR A 110 0.31 6.57 -5.77
N THR A 111 -0.01 5.41 -5.16
CA THR A 111 -1.38 4.88 -5.16
C THR A 111 -2.32 5.88 -4.49
N LEU A 112 -1.99 6.30 -3.27
CA LEU A 112 -2.80 7.24 -2.50
C LEU A 112 -2.95 8.61 -3.20
N LEU A 113 -1.87 9.09 -3.81
CA LEU A 113 -1.86 10.30 -4.64
C LEU A 113 -2.89 10.21 -5.77
N PHE A 114 -2.88 9.14 -6.56
CA PHE A 114 -3.77 9.01 -7.70
C PHE A 114 -5.22 8.70 -7.29
N GLU A 115 -5.41 8.07 -6.14
CA GLU A 115 -6.72 7.87 -5.54
C GLU A 115 -7.33 9.17 -5.04
N ARG A 116 -6.57 10.04 -4.36
CA ARG A 116 -7.14 11.18 -3.63
C ARG A 116 -6.95 12.54 -4.31
N ILE A 117 -5.95 12.69 -5.16
CA ILE A 117 -5.66 13.91 -5.91
C ILE A 117 -5.95 13.64 -7.39
N LYS A 118 -7.12 14.08 -7.85
CA LYS A 118 -7.58 13.84 -9.23
C LYS A 118 -6.96 14.80 -10.24
N THR A 119 -6.71 16.03 -9.82
CA THR A 119 -6.07 17.10 -10.58
C THR A 119 -5.21 17.94 -9.62
N PRO A 120 -4.28 18.77 -10.12
CA PRO A 120 -3.54 19.73 -9.29
C PRO A 120 -4.38 20.89 -8.74
N GLN A 121 -5.70 20.92 -8.98
CA GLN A 121 -6.60 21.98 -8.53
C GLN A 121 -6.71 22.01 -6.99
N GLY A 122 -6.65 23.21 -6.43
CA GLY A 122 -6.61 23.46 -4.99
C GLY A 122 -5.24 23.22 -4.35
N ILE A 123 -4.20 22.90 -5.13
CA ILE A 123 -2.81 22.71 -4.67
C ILE A 123 -1.88 23.58 -5.52
N CYS A 124 -1.85 23.33 -6.83
CA CYS A 124 -0.99 24.02 -7.78
C CYS A 124 -1.79 25.00 -8.66
N ALA A 125 -3.09 24.79 -8.85
CA ALA A 125 -4.00 25.74 -9.49
C ALA A 125 -5.09 26.16 -8.51
N TYR A 126 -5.53 27.41 -8.60
CA TYR A 126 -6.63 27.94 -7.80
C TYR A 126 -7.56 28.72 -8.71
N ASP A 127 -8.87 28.46 -8.58
CA ASP A 127 -9.91 29.20 -9.31
C ASP A 127 -10.04 30.59 -8.70
N HIS A 128 -9.13 31.48 -9.06
CA HIS A 128 -9.25 32.88 -8.70
C HIS A 128 -10.36 33.53 -9.53
N LYS A 129 -11.60 33.30 -9.12
CA LYS A 129 -12.65 34.32 -9.26
C LYS A 129 -13.03 34.75 -7.85
N PRO A 130 -12.42 35.81 -7.29
CA PRO A 130 -13.00 36.47 -6.14
C PRO A 130 -14.31 37.08 -6.61
N LYS A 131 -15.44 36.41 -6.36
CA LYS A 131 -16.72 37.10 -6.28
C LYS A 131 -16.65 37.96 -5.02
N ALA A 132 -16.36 39.25 -5.26
CA ALA A 132 -16.63 40.35 -4.36
C ALA A 132 -16.07 40.19 -2.94
N LEU A 133 -14.79 40.49 -2.78
CA LEU A 133 -14.27 41.26 -1.64
C LEU A 133 -12.89 41.82 -2.04
N VAL A 134 -12.96 42.99 -2.67
CA VAL A 134 -11.93 44.04 -2.81
C VAL A 134 -10.62 43.69 -3.52
N SER A 135 -10.54 44.20 -4.74
CA SER A 135 -9.39 44.38 -5.66
C SER A 135 -9.02 43.20 -6.58
N GLU A 136 -8.93 43.54 -7.87
CA GLU A 136 -8.76 42.69 -9.05
C GLU A 136 -7.34 42.12 -9.22
N ALA A 137 -6.69 41.70 -8.13
CA ALA A 137 -5.40 41.04 -8.21
C ALA A 137 -5.41 39.78 -7.35
N ASN A 138 -5.00 38.65 -7.93
CA ASN A 138 -4.42 37.58 -7.13
C ASN A 138 -3.36 38.24 -6.24
N THR A 139 -3.46 38.12 -4.92
CA THR A 139 -2.42 38.60 -4.02
C THR A 139 -1.08 38.04 -4.52
N PRO A 140 -0.09 38.91 -4.84
CA PRO A 140 1.19 38.44 -5.37
C PRO A 140 1.80 37.34 -4.49
N GLY A 141 2.30 36.28 -5.12
CA GLY A 141 2.81 35.08 -4.44
C GLY A 141 1.82 33.92 -4.34
N TRP A 142 0.56 34.07 -4.78
CA TRP A 142 -0.49 33.02 -4.77
C TRP A 142 -0.98 32.59 -6.17
N GLU A 143 -0.21 32.85 -7.22
CA GLU A 143 -0.62 32.71 -8.62
C GLU A 143 -0.85 31.26 -9.06
N GLY A 144 -0.23 30.31 -8.38
CA GLY A 144 -0.22 28.89 -8.75
C GLY A 144 0.93 28.55 -9.71
N CYS A 145 1.02 27.29 -10.09
CA CYS A 145 2.00 26.79 -11.05
C CYS A 145 1.48 26.97 -12.48
N SER A 146 2.31 27.50 -13.37
CA SER A 146 2.00 27.72 -14.79
C SER A 146 1.57 26.44 -15.53
N HIS A 147 2.01 25.27 -15.06
CA HIS A 147 1.71 23.97 -15.67
C HIS A 147 0.54 23.23 -15.01
N ALA A 148 -0.08 23.79 -13.97
CA ALA A 148 -1.11 23.09 -13.20
C ALA A 148 -2.34 22.70 -14.03
N ASN A 149 -2.63 23.41 -15.12
CA ASN A 149 -3.73 23.15 -16.05
C ASN A 149 -3.27 22.57 -17.40
N SER A 150 -2.03 22.07 -17.49
CA SER A 150 -1.47 21.55 -18.74
C SER A 150 -2.01 20.17 -19.14
N GLY A 151 -2.65 19.45 -18.22
CA GLY A 151 -3.05 18.05 -18.40
C GLY A 151 -1.92 17.04 -18.15
N ALA A 152 -0.69 17.49 -17.87
CA ALA A 152 0.46 16.60 -17.67
C ALA A 152 0.25 15.61 -16.51
N TYR A 153 -0.28 16.10 -15.38
CA TYR A 153 -0.58 15.27 -14.22
C TYR A 153 -1.66 14.22 -14.54
N GLU A 154 -2.78 14.66 -15.11
CA GLU A 154 -3.93 13.84 -15.44
C GLU A 154 -3.57 12.73 -16.43
N ASN A 155 -2.72 13.03 -17.42
CA ASN A 155 -2.24 12.08 -18.42
C ASN A 155 -1.46 10.93 -17.79
N ILE A 156 -0.58 11.20 -16.82
CA ILE A 156 0.16 10.14 -16.11
C ILE A 156 -0.73 9.42 -15.11
N ARG A 157 -1.58 10.14 -14.39
CA ARG A 157 -2.57 9.54 -13.48
C ARG A 157 -3.47 8.52 -14.21
N ALA A 158 -3.89 8.82 -15.43
CA ALA A 158 -4.70 7.91 -16.25
C ALA A 158 -3.98 6.59 -16.60
N LYS A 159 -2.64 6.58 -16.61
CA LYS A 159 -1.82 5.37 -16.79
C LYS A 159 -1.65 4.55 -15.51
N GLY A 160 -2.03 5.10 -14.36
CA GLY A 160 -1.93 4.45 -13.05
C GLY A 160 -0.54 4.55 -12.40
N PHE A 161 -0.46 4.18 -11.12
CA PHE A 161 0.76 4.35 -10.32
C PHE A 161 1.98 3.60 -10.91
N ALA A 162 1.74 2.49 -11.62
CA ALA A 162 2.77 1.69 -12.27
C ALA A 162 3.52 2.45 -13.39
N ALA A 163 2.99 3.59 -13.86
CA ALA A 163 3.71 4.48 -14.75
C ALA A 163 4.84 5.28 -14.04
N VAL A 164 4.85 5.28 -12.70
CA VAL A 164 5.78 6.07 -11.89
C VAL A 164 6.68 5.18 -11.06
N VAL A 165 6.11 4.19 -10.36
CA VAL A 165 6.84 3.32 -9.44
C VAL A 165 7.09 1.94 -10.03
N TYR A 166 8.10 1.26 -9.52
CA TYR A 166 8.36 -0.14 -9.86
C TYR A 166 7.11 -1.00 -9.63
N MET A 167 6.78 -1.80 -10.65
CA MET A 167 5.81 -2.89 -10.58
C MET A 167 6.38 -4.06 -11.38
N ARG A 168 6.20 -5.28 -10.86
CA ARG A 168 6.63 -6.48 -11.57
C ARG A 168 5.86 -6.61 -12.88
N SER A 169 6.58 -6.97 -13.93
CA SER A 169 5.98 -7.24 -15.24
C SER A 169 5.09 -8.49 -15.19
N GLU A 170 4.18 -8.61 -16.15
CA GLU A 170 3.33 -9.80 -16.29
C GLU A 170 4.18 -11.05 -16.58
N GLU A 171 5.21 -10.90 -17.41
CA GLU A 171 6.15 -11.97 -17.75
C GLU A 171 6.91 -12.47 -16.52
N GLU A 172 7.38 -11.55 -15.69
CA GLU A 172 8.06 -11.90 -14.44
C GLU A 172 7.11 -12.61 -13.48
N ARG A 173 5.90 -12.09 -13.28
CA ARG A 173 4.89 -12.72 -12.41
C ARG A 173 4.53 -14.12 -12.89
N LYS A 174 4.34 -14.32 -14.20
CA LYS A 174 4.06 -15.63 -14.80
C LYS A 174 5.21 -16.62 -14.58
N ARG A 175 6.47 -16.18 -14.78
CA ARG A 175 7.64 -17.02 -14.50
C ARG A 175 7.68 -17.47 -13.04
N TYR A 176 7.46 -16.56 -12.09
CA TYR A 176 7.43 -16.92 -10.68
C TYR A 176 6.22 -17.77 -10.30
N LYS A 177 5.07 -17.59 -10.97
CA LYS A 177 3.91 -18.48 -10.85
C LYS A 177 4.29 -19.92 -11.20
N GLU A 178 4.94 -20.14 -12.34
CA GLU A 178 5.35 -21.48 -12.79
C GLU A 178 6.29 -22.15 -11.78
N ILE A 179 7.30 -21.42 -11.28
CA ILE A 179 8.26 -21.92 -10.29
C ILE A 179 7.56 -22.27 -8.96
N SER A 180 6.78 -21.33 -8.42
CA SER A 180 6.16 -21.48 -7.10
C SER A 180 5.02 -22.49 -7.08
N VAL A 181 4.34 -22.71 -8.21
CA VAL A 181 3.38 -23.82 -8.37
C VAL A 181 4.10 -25.16 -8.31
N ALA A 182 5.20 -25.34 -9.04
CA ALA A 182 5.99 -26.57 -8.95
C ALA A 182 6.47 -26.81 -7.51
N GLU A 183 7.01 -25.78 -6.87
CA GLU A 183 7.42 -25.86 -5.46
C GLU A 183 6.28 -26.23 -4.52
N THR A 184 5.06 -25.72 -4.74
CA THR A 184 3.87 -26.07 -3.94
C THR A 184 3.55 -27.57 -3.99
N TYR A 185 3.75 -28.22 -5.13
CA TYR A 185 3.48 -29.65 -5.29
C TYR A 185 4.67 -30.54 -4.88
N ASP A 186 5.89 -30.09 -5.09
CA ASP A 186 7.10 -30.88 -4.83
C ASP A 186 7.59 -30.77 -3.38
N SER A 187 7.18 -29.72 -2.64
CA SER A 187 7.59 -29.53 -1.25
C SER A 187 7.01 -30.60 -0.32
N GLU A 188 7.84 -31.03 0.64
CA GLU A 188 7.45 -31.93 1.73
C GLU A 188 6.34 -31.34 2.61
N ARG A 189 6.38 -30.01 2.80
CA ARG A 189 5.42 -29.23 3.59
C ARG A 189 5.17 -27.88 2.94
N LEU A 190 4.06 -27.24 3.28
CA LEU A 190 3.73 -25.89 2.83
C LEU A 190 4.11 -24.85 3.89
N TYR A 191 4.65 -23.71 3.47
CA TYR A 191 4.85 -22.54 4.32
C TYR A 191 3.80 -21.50 3.97
N ILE A 192 2.88 -21.25 4.89
CA ILE A 192 1.70 -20.41 4.65
C ILE A 192 1.57 -19.38 5.76
N ARG A 193 1.32 -18.12 5.39
CA ARG A 193 0.93 -17.06 6.33
C ARG A 193 -0.31 -17.49 7.09
N SER A 194 -0.32 -17.31 8.40
CA SER A 194 -1.46 -17.71 9.21
C SER A 194 -2.78 -17.07 8.72
N HIS A 195 -2.78 -15.80 8.31
CA HIS A 195 -4.00 -15.20 7.73
C HIS A 195 -4.30 -15.66 6.30
N HIS A 196 -3.32 -16.15 5.53
CA HIS A 196 -3.58 -16.69 4.20
C HIS A 196 -4.34 -18.02 4.22
N LEU A 197 -4.33 -18.76 5.34
CA LEU A 197 -5.25 -19.89 5.51
C LEU A 197 -6.71 -19.45 5.39
N MET A 198 -7.04 -18.29 5.96
CA MET A 198 -8.36 -17.68 5.84
C MET A 198 -8.61 -17.21 4.40
N CYS A 199 -7.61 -16.62 3.72
CA CYS A 199 -7.72 -16.22 2.31
C CYS A 199 -8.02 -17.42 1.39
N MET A 200 -7.39 -18.57 1.63
CA MET A 200 -7.69 -19.82 0.91
C MET A 200 -9.16 -20.23 1.12
N ALA A 201 -9.66 -20.20 2.36
CA ALA A 201 -11.06 -20.51 2.64
C ALA A 201 -12.05 -19.49 2.05
N CYS A 202 -11.74 -18.19 2.10
CA CYS A 202 -12.50 -17.14 1.44
C CYS A 202 -12.58 -17.37 -0.07
N TYR A 203 -11.44 -17.71 -0.68
CA TYR A 203 -11.34 -17.96 -2.11
C TYR A 203 -12.16 -19.20 -2.50
N TYR A 204 -11.99 -20.31 -1.78
CA TYR A 204 -12.72 -21.56 -2.02
C TYR A 204 -14.24 -21.34 -2.05
N ASN A 205 -14.77 -20.49 -1.16
CA ASN A 205 -16.16 -20.02 -1.17
C ASN A 205 -17.17 -21.18 -1.30
N GLY A 206 -16.98 -22.21 -0.47
CA GLY A 206 -17.76 -23.45 -0.52
C GLY A 206 -17.75 -24.15 -1.88
N GLY A 207 -16.58 -24.27 -2.51
CA GLY A 207 -16.38 -24.96 -3.79
C GLY A 207 -16.54 -24.08 -5.03
N LYS A 208 -16.99 -22.83 -4.89
CA LYS A 208 -17.19 -21.92 -6.04
C LYS A 208 -15.87 -21.35 -6.58
N GLY A 209 -14.87 -21.17 -5.74
CA GLY A 209 -13.53 -20.77 -6.16
C GLY A 209 -12.65 -22.00 -6.36
N ASN A 210 -12.54 -22.44 -7.61
CA ASN A 210 -11.82 -23.66 -7.97
C ASN A 210 -11.09 -23.51 -9.31
N VAL A 211 -10.54 -22.32 -9.55
CA VAL A 211 -9.73 -22.01 -10.75
C VAL A 211 -8.38 -21.40 -10.35
N PRO A 212 -7.31 -21.58 -11.14
CA PRO A 212 -6.06 -20.86 -10.90
C PRO A 212 -6.24 -19.34 -10.91
N ARG A 213 -5.44 -18.63 -10.12
CA ARG A 213 -5.35 -17.17 -10.13
C ARG A 213 -3.95 -16.74 -10.56
N GLU A 214 -3.88 -15.61 -11.24
CA GLU A 214 -2.62 -15.05 -11.74
C GLU A 214 -1.76 -14.38 -10.65
N ASN A 215 -2.37 -13.97 -9.53
CA ASN A 215 -1.76 -13.12 -8.51
C ASN A 215 -1.37 -13.85 -7.22
N ASP A 216 -1.70 -15.13 -7.09
CA ASP A 216 -1.38 -15.95 -5.92
C ASP A 216 -1.43 -17.44 -6.25
N ASN A 217 -0.98 -18.29 -5.31
CA ASN A 217 -1.08 -19.75 -5.39
C ASN A 217 -2.19 -20.34 -4.51
N LEU A 218 -3.26 -19.59 -4.21
CA LEU A 218 -4.31 -20.08 -3.31
C LEU A 218 -4.95 -21.36 -3.85
N TYR A 219 -5.21 -21.40 -5.16
CA TYR A 219 -5.82 -22.56 -5.82
C TYR A 219 -4.96 -23.81 -5.69
N GLU A 220 -3.68 -23.72 -6.03
CA GLU A 220 -2.76 -24.85 -6.05
C GLU A 220 -2.51 -25.38 -4.64
N ALA A 221 -2.40 -24.49 -3.65
CA ALA A 221 -2.29 -24.89 -2.25
C ALA A 221 -3.57 -25.59 -1.75
N ILE A 222 -4.77 -25.10 -2.12
CA ILE A 222 -6.04 -25.77 -1.79
C ILE A 222 -6.09 -27.17 -2.43
N LYS A 223 -5.73 -27.29 -3.70
CA LYS A 223 -5.68 -28.58 -4.40
C LYS A 223 -4.73 -29.56 -3.71
N ARG A 224 -3.52 -29.11 -3.39
CA ARG A 224 -2.49 -29.91 -2.69
C ARG A 224 -3.03 -30.51 -1.39
N ILE A 225 -3.65 -29.69 -0.54
CA ILE A 225 -4.17 -30.17 0.75
C ILE A 225 -5.43 -31.01 0.61
N GLN A 226 -6.25 -30.79 -0.42
CA GLN A 226 -7.43 -31.63 -0.69
C GLN A 226 -7.04 -33.02 -1.17
N GLU A 227 -5.98 -33.13 -1.97
CA GLU A 227 -5.44 -34.41 -2.46
C GLU A 227 -4.75 -35.19 -1.36
N ASN A 228 -4.04 -34.49 -0.46
CA ASN A 228 -3.41 -35.08 0.71
C ASN A 228 -3.68 -34.23 1.98
N PRO A 229 -4.76 -34.53 2.72
CA PRO A 229 -5.12 -33.81 3.95
C PRO A 229 -4.08 -33.90 5.09
N ASP A 230 -3.16 -34.86 5.00
CA ASP A 230 -2.03 -35.01 5.92
C ASP A 230 -0.81 -34.15 5.55
N THR A 231 -0.87 -33.39 4.45
CA THR A 231 0.19 -32.43 4.07
C THR A 231 0.47 -31.50 5.25
N GLU A 232 1.72 -31.44 5.69
CA GLU A 232 2.12 -30.53 6.77
C GLU A 232 2.11 -29.08 6.28
N ILE A 233 1.60 -28.18 7.13
CA ILE A 233 1.64 -26.74 6.93
C ILE A 233 2.39 -26.12 8.10
N THR A 234 3.51 -25.46 7.81
CA THR A 234 4.21 -24.60 8.74
C THR A 234 3.68 -23.18 8.62
N LEU A 235 3.14 -22.64 9.71
CA LEU A 235 2.65 -21.27 9.76
C LEU A 235 3.82 -20.29 9.85
N VAL A 236 3.82 -19.27 8.99
CA VAL A 236 4.83 -18.21 8.98
C VAL A 236 4.23 -16.83 9.19
N GLU A 237 5.07 -15.87 9.60
CA GLU A 237 4.75 -14.44 9.64
C GLU A 237 5.42 -13.74 8.45
N GLY A 238 4.67 -12.96 7.67
CA GLY A 238 5.19 -12.32 6.45
C GLY A 238 5.14 -13.20 5.20
N CYS A 239 5.70 -12.76 4.06
CA CYS A 239 5.51 -13.42 2.76
C CYS A 239 5.72 -14.94 2.79
N CYS A 240 4.84 -15.67 2.11
CA CYS A 240 4.83 -17.14 2.08
C CYS A 240 4.74 -17.65 0.64
N MET A 241 4.71 -18.98 0.46
CA MET A 241 4.69 -19.63 -0.86
C MET A 241 3.51 -19.24 -1.76
N LEU A 242 2.47 -18.60 -1.21
CA LEU A 242 1.31 -18.14 -1.96
C LEU A 242 1.54 -16.75 -2.60
N CYS A 243 2.58 -16.04 -2.17
CA CYS A 243 2.88 -14.65 -2.55
C CYS A 243 3.72 -14.54 -3.81
N ASP A 244 4.44 -15.58 -4.22
CA ASP A 244 5.44 -15.50 -5.29
C ASP A 244 4.96 -14.87 -6.62
N PRO A 245 3.75 -15.14 -7.12
CA PRO A 245 3.24 -14.49 -8.33
C PRO A 245 2.57 -13.12 -8.09
N CYS A 246 2.49 -12.67 -6.83
CA CYS A 246 1.90 -11.39 -6.45
C CYS A 246 2.76 -10.24 -6.98
N ASP A 247 2.10 -9.25 -7.58
CA ASP A 247 2.71 -7.98 -7.99
C ASP A 247 3.25 -7.16 -6.79
N GLY A 248 2.75 -7.48 -5.59
CA GLY A 248 3.18 -6.92 -4.32
C GLY A 248 4.33 -7.67 -3.66
N TYR A 249 4.78 -8.82 -4.15
CA TYR A 249 5.93 -9.52 -3.55
C TYR A 249 7.23 -9.09 -4.23
N ASP A 250 8.20 -8.60 -3.46
CA ASP A 250 9.56 -8.33 -3.94
C ASP A 250 10.49 -9.51 -3.61
N PRO A 251 10.94 -10.30 -4.61
CA PRO A 251 11.79 -11.46 -4.39
C PRO A 251 13.23 -11.10 -4.00
N LYS A 252 13.67 -9.84 -4.17
CA LYS A 252 15.02 -9.42 -3.75
C LYS A 252 15.12 -9.27 -2.24
N THR A 253 14.08 -8.70 -1.63
CA THR A 253 14.03 -8.46 -0.17
C THR A 253 13.13 -9.43 0.59
N ASN A 254 12.37 -10.28 -0.12
CA ASN A 254 11.33 -11.15 0.42
C ASN A 254 10.24 -10.38 1.20
N ARG A 255 9.89 -9.17 0.73
CA ARG A 255 8.92 -8.29 1.39
C ARG A 255 7.67 -8.10 0.53
N CYS A 256 6.54 -7.91 1.20
CA CYS A 256 5.34 -7.37 0.56
C CYS A 256 5.50 -5.86 0.39
N VAL A 257 5.44 -5.34 -0.82
CA VAL A 257 5.48 -3.91 -1.21
C VAL A 257 4.11 -3.37 -1.59
N HIS A 258 3.05 -4.17 -1.46
CA HIS A 258 1.69 -3.76 -1.76
C HIS A 258 1.21 -2.65 -0.82
N ASP A 259 0.32 -1.79 -1.32
CA ASP A 259 -0.26 -0.63 -0.63
C ASP A 259 -0.92 -1.00 0.72
N GLY A 260 -1.73 -2.05 0.72
CA GLY A 260 -2.29 -2.61 1.95
C GLY A 260 -1.45 -3.71 2.63
N GLY A 261 -0.22 -3.96 2.17
CA GLY A 261 0.44 -5.26 2.37
C GLY A 261 1.33 -5.42 3.60
N LEU A 262 1.55 -4.37 4.38
CA LEU A 262 2.58 -4.35 5.41
C LEU A 262 2.00 -4.51 6.81
N ILE A 263 1.74 -3.40 7.49
CA ILE A 263 1.46 -3.44 8.93
C ILE A 263 0.16 -4.19 9.25
N ARG A 264 -0.88 -4.03 8.41
CA ARG A 264 -2.15 -4.72 8.64
C ARG A 264 -2.05 -6.23 8.46
N ASP A 265 -1.28 -6.70 7.49
CA ASP A 265 -1.22 -8.14 7.22
C ASP A 265 -0.34 -8.85 8.26
N TYR A 266 0.70 -8.18 8.81
CA TYR A 266 1.39 -8.67 10.00
C TYR A 266 0.46 -8.75 11.22
N LYS A 267 -0.37 -7.73 11.45
CA LYS A 267 -1.37 -7.76 12.53
C LYS A 267 -2.37 -8.89 12.35
N LYS A 268 -2.89 -9.11 11.14
CA LYS A 268 -3.78 -10.24 10.84
C LYS A 268 -3.10 -11.59 11.10
N ASP A 269 -1.82 -11.73 10.71
CA ASP A 269 -1.07 -12.95 11.01
C ASP A 269 -1.03 -13.23 12.52
N LEU A 270 -0.66 -12.21 13.31
CA LEU A 270 -0.57 -12.29 14.77
C LEU A 270 -1.93 -12.55 15.43
N ASP A 271 -3.02 -11.98 14.90
CA ASP A 271 -4.38 -12.24 15.38
C ASP A 271 -4.82 -13.68 15.14
N VAL A 272 -4.47 -14.25 13.99
CA VAL A 272 -4.71 -15.68 13.73
C VAL A 272 -3.88 -16.53 14.69
N PHE A 273 -2.58 -16.24 14.85
CA PHE A 273 -1.74 -16.96 15.82
C PHE A 273 -2.34 -16.95 17.23
N GLN A 274 -2.75 -15.76 17.71
CA GLN A 274 -3.39 -15.60 19.01
C GLN A 274 -4.68 -16.43 19.14
N LYS A 275 -5.57 -16.37 18.14
CA LYS A 275 -6.86 -17.08 18.17
C LYS A 275 -6.71 -18.61 18.10
N LEU A 276 -5.72 -19.09 17.36
CA LEU A 276 -5.41 -20.52 17.26
C LEU A 276 -4.62 -21.05 18.47
N GLY A 277 -4.01 -20.17 19.27
CA GLY A 277 -3.09 -20.57 20.34
C GLY A 277 -1.77 -21.14 19.81
N LEU A 278 -1.33 -20.66 18.65
CA LEU A 278 -0.11 -21.11 17.96
C LEU A 278 0.90 -19.96 17.87
N MET A 279 2.15 -20.30 17.57
CA MET A 279 3.24 -19.34 17.32
C MET A 279 3.79 -19.49 15.89
N PRO A 280 4.44 -18.46 15.32
CA PRO A 280 5.18 -18.61 14.07
C PRO A 280 6.15 -19.80 14.13
N GLY A 281 6.13 -20.64 13.09
CA GLY A 281 6.88 -21.89 13.01
C GLY A 281 6.10 -23.14 13.46
N ALA A 282 4.92 -23.00 14.05
CA ALA A 282 4.05 -24.14 14.35
C ALA A 282 3.73 -24.91 13.07
N THR A 283 3.83 -26.24 13.13
CA THR A 283 3.56 -27.13 12.02
C THR A 283 2.45 -28.11 12.40
N MET A 284 1.45 -28.23 11.53
CA MET A 284 0.32 -29.13 11.72
C MET A 284 -0.09 -29.74 10.39
N LYS A 285 -0.76 -30.89 10.43
CA LYS A 285 -1.42 -31.45 9.24
C LYS A 285 -2.52 -30.50 8.77
N ALA A 286 -2.66 -30.34 7.45
CA ALA A 286 -3.62 -29.42 6.86
C ALA A 286 -5.04 -29.64 7.38
N LYS A 287 -5.48 -30.90 7.49
CA LYS A 287 -6.82 -31.21 8.00
C LYS A 287 -7.05 -30.70 9.42
N GLU A 288 -6.15 -31.05 10.33
CA GLU A 288 -6.22 -30.67 11.74
C GLU A 288 -6.14 -29.15 11.91
N LEU A 289 -5.31 -28.50 11.10
CA LEU A 289 -5.13 -27.05 11.13
C LEU A 289 -6.40 -26.30 10.68
N TYR A 290 -7.09 -26.79 9.64
CA TYR A 290 -8.35 -26.20 9.19
C TYR A 290 -9.52 -26.51 10.12
N ASP A 291 -9.56 -27.70 10.72
CA ASP A 291 -10.52 -28.02 11.78
C ASP A 291 -10.38 -27.01 12.95
N LEU A 292 -9.13 -26.78 13.41
CA LEU A 292 -8.82 -25.78 14.44
C LEU A 292 -9.17 -24.35 14.00
N LEU A 293 -8.86 -23.98 12.76
CA LEU A 293 -9.16 -22.66 12.21
C LEU A 293 -10.67 -22.38 12.25
N PHE A 294 -11.47 -23.31 11.77
CA PHE A 294 -12.93 -23.16 11.71
C PHE A 294 -13.61 -23.32 13.07
N GLU A 295 -13.00 -24.02 14.02
CA GLU A 295 -13.44 -24.01 15.41
C GLU A 295 -13.25 -22.63 16.07
N ARG A 296 -12.09 -22.00 15.83
CA ARG A 296 -11.67 -20.80 16.59
C ARG A 296 -11.98 -19.46 15.93
N ILE A 297 -12.16 -19.44 14.61
CA ILE A 297 -12.38 -18.22 13.84
C ILE A 297 -13.61 -18.42 12.95
N LEU A 298 -14.78 -18.00 13.44
CA LEU A 298 -16.07 -18.21 12.77
C LEU A 298 -16.39 -17.13 11.73
N SER A 299 -15.72 -15.98 11.81
CA SER A 299 -15.87 -14.90 10.84
C SER A 299 -14.53 -14.25 10.52
N THR A 300 -14.37 -13.84 9.26
CA THR A 300 -13.25 -12.99 8.86
C THR A 300 -13.37 -11.58 9.45
N ARG A 301 -14.55 -11.16 9.95
CA ARG A 301 -14.68 -9.92 10.73
C ARG A 301 -13.73 -9.90 11.92
N ASP A 302 -13.52 -11.04 12.58
CA ASP A 302 -12.71 -11.15 13.79
C ASP A 302 -11.21 -10.88 13.59
N VAL A 303 -10.73 -10.96 12.34
CA VAL A 303 -9.32 -10.78 11.97
C VAL A 303 -9.18 -9.72 10.90
N CYS A 304 -9.78 -9.95 9.72
CA CYS A 304 -9.71 -9.05 8.57
C CYS A 304 -10.52 -7.77 8.75
N GLY A 305 -11.51 -7.77 9.64
CA GLY A 305 -12.28 -6.61 10.07
C GLY A 305 -11.89 -6.09 11.45
N TYR A 306 -10.78 -6.58 12.04
CA TYR A 306 -10.28 -6.19 13.36
C TYR A 306 -11.30 -6.35 14.52
N GLY A 307 -12.33 -7.16 14.34
CA GLY A 307 -13.42 -7.42 15.29
C GLY A 307 -14.54 -6.37 15.27
N ASP A 308 -14.23 -5.10 15.01
CA ASP A 308 -15.19 -4.00 15.03
C ASP A 308 -15.74 -3.61 13.64
N GLY A 309 -15.07 -4.02 12.56
CA GLY A 309 -15.43 -3.68 11.18
C GLY A 309 -15.12 -2.23 10.81
N ILE A 310 -14.35 -1.50 11.61
CA ILE A 310 -14.10 -0.06 11.44
C ILE A 310 -12.79 0.16 10.68
N VAL A 311 -12.87 0.89 9.56
CA VAL A 311 -11.68 1.39 8.85
C VAL A 311 -11.18 2.64 9.57
N THR A 312 -10.11 2.52 10.35
CA THR A 312 -9.52 3.63 11.11
C THR A 312 -8.54 4.48 10.29
N SER A 313 -7.97 3.90 9.24
CA SER A 313 -7.11 4.58 8.27
C SER A 313 -6.99 3.74 6.98
N HIS A 314 -6.31 4.25 5.96
CA HIS A 314 -6.08 3.50 4.72
C HIS A 314 -5.24 2.25 4.97
N GLU A 315 -4.21 2.37 5.82
CA GLU A 315 -3.33 1.30 6.26
C GLU A 315 -4.10 0.21 7.00
N TRP A 316 -5.17 0.58 7.70
CA TRP A 316 -6.09 -0.31 8.43
C TRP A 316 -7.38 -0.58 7.65
N SER A 317 -7.33 -0.59 6.32
CA SER A 317 -8.46 -1.01 5.50
C SER A 317 -8.80 -2.49 5.71
N ILE A 318 -10.10 -2.80 5.60
CA ILE A 318 -10.68 -4.12 5.86
C ILE A 318 -10.86 -4.93 4.58
N CYS A 319 -10.67 -6.26 4.66
CA CYS A 319 -10.84 -7.16 3.52
C CYS A 319 -12.22 -7.82 3.55
N GLY A 320 -12.96 -7.80 2.43
CA GLY A 320 -14.26 -8.47 2.30
C GLY A 320 -15.45 -7.72 2.93
N GLY A 321 -15.22 -6.55 3.53
CA GLY A 321 -16.26 -5.69 4.12
C GLY A 321 -16.33 -5.77 5.66
N PRO A 322 -17.10 -4.87 6.29
CA PRO A 322 -17.16 -4.73 7.75
C PRO A 322 -17.80 -5.92 8.46
N GLU A 323 -18.67 -6.66 7.77
CA GLU A 323 -19.35 -7.84 8.32
C GLU A 323 -18.59 -9.15 8.06
N GLY A 324 -17.43 -9.07 7.42
CA GLY A 324 -16.67 -10.23 6.97
C GLY A 324 -17.10 -10.78 5.62
N ASN A 325 -16.28 -11.68 5.09
CA ASN A 325 -16.43 -12.34 3.81
C ASN A 325 -17.32 -13.58 3.91
N GLU A 326 -18.47 -13.53 3.22
CA GLU A 326 -19.45 -14.61 3.13
C GLU A 326 -18.89 -15.92 2.53
N GLY A 327 -17.87 -15.84 1.68
CA GLY A 327 -17.22 -17.04 1.13
C GLY A 327 -16.49 -17.86 2.19
N TYR A 328 -15.93 -17.20 3.22
CA TYR A 328 -15.34 -17.90 4.36
C TYR A 328 -16.39 -18.72 5.12
N ARG A 329 -17.55 -18.11 5.40
CA ARG A 329 -18.67 -18.77 6.09
C ARG A 329 -19.17 -20.00 5.33
N LYS A 330 -19.33 -19.88 4.01
CA LYS A 330 -19.70 -21.01 3.14
C LYS A 330 -18.68 -22.13 3.16
N THR A 331 -17.39 -21.81 3.25
CA THR A 331 -16.33 -22.81 3.37
C THR A 331 -16.34 -23.50 4.73
N ILE A 332 -16.68 -22.80 5.83
CA ILE A 332 -16.93 -23.45 7.13
C ILE A 332 -18.07 -24.45 7.01
N GLU A 333 -19.20 -24.06 6.42
CA GLU A 333 -20.40 -24.90 6.30
C GLU A 333 -20.17 -26.14 5.43
N SER A 334 -19.45 -25.98 4.33
CA SER A 334 -19.19 -27.08 3.39
C SER A 334 -17.94 -27.89 3.70
N GLY A 335 -16.98 -27.33 4.44
CA GLY A 335 -15.64 -27.88 4.65
C GLY A 335 -14.72 -27.64 3.45
N ILE A 336 -13.46 -27.28 3.72
CA ILE A 336 -12.46 -27.04 2.66
C ILE A 336 -11.97 -28.35 1.99
N PHE A 337 -12.18 -29.51 2.61
CA PHE A 337 -11.79 -30.83 2.07
C PHE A 337 -12.93 -31.55 1.34
N SER A 338 -14.14 -31.00 1.37
CA SER A 338 -15.27 -31.58 0.66
C SER A 338 -15.04 -31.41 -0.83
N ARG A 339 -15.01 -32.53 -1.58
CA ARG A 339 -14.89 -32.48 -3.04
C ARG A 339 -16.14 -31.76 -3.59
N ALA A 340 -15.93 -30.60 -4.20
CA ALA A 340 -16.95 -29.87 -4.95
C ALA A 340 -17.39 -30.65 -6.19
#